data_AF-A0A369JST1-F1
#
_entry.id   AF-A0A369JST1-F1
#
_cell.length_a   1.000
_cell.length_b   1.000
_cell.length_c   1.000
_cell.angle_alpha   90.00
_cell.angle_beta   90.00
_cell.angle_gamma   90.00
#
_symmetry.space_group_name_H-M   'P 1'
#
loop_
_entity.id
_entity.type
_entity.pdbx_description
1 polymer ?
#
loop_
_entity_poly.entity_id
_entity_poly.type
_entity_poly.pdbx_seq_one_letter_code
_entity_poly.pdbx_strand_id
1 'polypeptide(L)'
;MATHTKTERDEQPEVTIMNINSETNPTTFRVSHNDISSPTTLLKVAQFLQAEDALIINLSLSPKHLIIVAALKDDWIQRFQLAVQEGWQPA
;
A
#
# COMPACT_ATOMS: atom_id res chain seq x y z
N MET A 1 6.55 -14.04 35.63
CA MET A 1 5.13 -13.71 35.37
C MET A 1 5.08 -13.05 34.01
N ALA A 2 4.89 -13.85 32.96
CA ALA A 2 4.74 -13.34 31.60
C ALA A 2 3.26 -12.98 31.40
N THR A 3 2.97 -11.68 31.31
CA THR A 3 1.64 -11.20 30.92
C THR A 3 1.81 -9.89 30.16
N HIS A 4 2.36 -9.97 28.96
CA HIS A 4 2.17 -8.92 27.96
C HIS A 4 0.95 -9.32 27.12
N THR A 5 -0.18 -8.77 27.54
CA THR A 5 -1.49 -8.90 26.90
C THR A 5 -1.45 -8.33 25.48
N LYS A 6 -2.16 -9.04 24.61
CA LYS A 6 -2.24 -8.99 23.15
C LYS A 6 -2.87 -7.69 22.58
N THR A 7 -2.66 -6.52 23.19
CA THR A 7 -3.49 -5.33 22.95
C THR A 7 -2.71 -4.04 22.61
N GLU A 8 -1.38 -4.07 22.51
CA GLU A 8 -0.56 -2.88 22.19
C GLU A 8 0.11 -2.92 20.80
N ARG A 9 -0.31 -3.85 19.92
CA ARG A 9 -0.09 -3.72 18.46
C ARG A 9 -1.29 -3.00 17.84
N ASP A 10 -1.59 -1.79 18.32
CA ASP A 10 -2.60 -0.94 17.70
C ASP A 10 -2.17 -0.63 16.25
N GLU A 11 -2.69 -1.43 15.32
CA GLU A 11 -2.81 -1.23 13.88
C GLU A 11 -1.91 -0.13 13.30
N GLN A 12 -0.67 -0.48 12.99
CA GLN A 12 0.20 0.40 12.21
C GLN A 12 -0.51 0.74 10.90
N PRO A 13 -0.53 2.01 10.43
CA PRO A 13 -1.26 2.34 9.23
C PRO A 13 -0.71 1.59 8.02
N GLU A 14 -1.60 1.14 7.13
CA GLU A 14 -1.27 0.22 6.04
C GLU A 14 -1.67 0.79 4.67
N VAL A 15 -0.81 0.53 3.68
CA VAL A 15 -1.16 0.65 2.26
C VAL A 15 -1.33 -0.75 1.71
N THR A 16 -2.52 -1.04 1.16
CA THR A 16 -2.83 -2.28 0.45
C THR A 16 -3.06 -1.98 -1.02
N ILE A 17 -2.32 -2.65 -1.89
CA ILE A 17 -2.52 -2.62 -3.34
C ILE A 17 -2.99 -3.99 -3.79
N MET A 18 -4.18 -4.04 -4.40
CA MET A 18 -4.72 -5.21 -5.07
C MET A 18 -4.56 -5.01 -6.57
N ASN A 19 -3.61 -5.74 -7.18
CA ASN A 19 -3.43 -5.77 -8.62
C ASN A 19 -4.33 -6.84 -9.24
N ILE A 20 -5.28 -6.42 -10.07
CA ILE A 20 -6.26 -7.31 -10.72
C ILE A 20 -5.82 -7.79 -12.11
N ASN A 21 -4.65 -7.37 -12.60
CA ASN A 21 -4.16 -7.67 -13.96
C ASN A 21 -3.67 -9.13 -14.14
N SER A 22 -3.82 -9.96 -13.11
CA SER A 22 -3.50 -11.39 -13.17
C SER A 22 -4.73 -12.16 -13.65
N GLU A 23 -4.59 -12.85 -14.78
CA GLU A 23 -5.67 -13.57 -15.49
C GLU A 23 -6.46 -14.56 -14.60
N THR A 24 -5.87 -15.00 -13.48
CA THR A 24 -6.50 -16.00 -12.60
C THR A 24 -6.47 -15.67 -11.11
N ASN A 25 -5.55 -14.82 -10.61
CA ASN A 25 -5.40 -14.56 -9.18
C ASN A 25 -4.89 -13.14 -8.87
N PRO A 26 -5.73 -12.23 -8.35
CA PRO A 26 -5.29 -10.89 -7.97
C PRO A 26 -4.08 -10.94 -7.02
N THR A 27 -3.06 -10.14 -7.31
CA THR A 27 -1.89 -10.03 -6.43
C THR A 27 -2.17 -8.97 -5.37
N THR A 28 -2.07 -9.36 -4.10
CA THR A 28 -2.20 -8.43 -2.97
C THR A 28 -0.83 -8.11 -2.40
N PHE A 29 -0.50 -6.83 -2.33
CA PHE A 29 0.68 -6.32 -1.64
C PHE A 29 0.24 -5.43 -0.49
N ARG A 30 0.91 -5.55 0.65
CA ARG A 30 0.64 -4.73 1.83
C ARG A 30 1.95 -4.25 2.43
N VAL A 31 1.98 -2.99 2.82
CA VAL A 31 3.13 -2.37 3.50
C VAL A 31 2.64 -1.40 4.56
N SER A 32 3.39 -1.30 5.66
CA SER A 32 3.11 -0.35 6.73
C SER A 32 3.75 1.01 6.44
N HIS A 33 3.05 2.08 6.81
CA HIS A 33 3.59 3.44 6.77
C HIS A 33 3.07 4.28 7.92
N ASN A 34 3.90 5.16 8.47
CA ASN A 34 3.54 5.93 9.68
C ASN A 34 2.50 7.01 9.41
N ASP A 35 2.39 7.49 8.16
CA ASP A 35 1.42 8.52 7.78
C ASP A 35 0.90 8.31 6.35
N ILE A 36 -0.04 7.38 6.21
CA ILE A 36 -0.68 7.04 4.92
C ILE A 36 -1.60 8.14 4.38
N SER A 37 -2.05 9.05 5.25
CA SER A 37 -2.98 10.13 4.92
C SER A 37 -2.28 11.44 4.57
N SER A 38 -0.96 11.54 4.78
CA SER A 38 -0.23 12.75 4.44
C SER A 38 -0.36 13.08 2.95
N PRO A 39 -0.48 14.37 2.59
CA PRO A 39 -0.48 14.79 1.19
C PRO A 39 0.75 14.29 0.41
N THR A 40 1.91 14.23 1.06
CA THR A 40 3.16 13.74 0.45
C THR A 40 3.06 12.26 0.09
N THR A 41 2.56 11.41 1.01
CA THR A 41 2.34 9.98 0.73
C THR A 41 1.37 9.79 -0.42
N LEU A 42 0.23 10.47 -0.38
CA LEU A 42 -0.79 10.37 -1.41
C LEU A 42 -0.28 10.84 -2.78
N LEU A 43 0.56 11.88 -2.83
CA LEU A 43 1.18 12.36 -4.06
C LEU A 43 2.18 11.34 -4.63
N LYS A 44 3.06 10.75 -3.79
CA LYS A 44 4.01 9.71 -4.23
C LYS A 44 3.26 8.49 -4.80
N VAL A 45 2.20 8.06 -4.13
CA VAL A 45 1.32 6.97 -4.62
C VAL A 45 0.68 7.34 -5.96
N ALA A 46 0.14 8.55 -6.10
CA ALA A 46 -0.48 9.00 -7.34
C ALA A 46 0.53 9.06 -8.49
N GLN A 47 1.76 9.54 -8.25
CA GLN A 47 2.84 9.57 -9.23
C GLN A 47 3.25 8.16 -9.66
N PHE A 48 3.35 7.21 -8.73
CA PHE A 48 3.59 5.81 -9.04
C PHE A 48 2.49 5.25 -9.95
N LEU A 49 1.21 5.42 -9.57
CA LEU A 49 0.08 4.92 -10.35
C LEU A 49 0.06 5.52 -11.76
N GLN A 50 0.39 6.80 -11.89
CA GLN A 50 0.52 7.46 -13.19
C GLN A 50 1.68 6.88 -14.02
N ALA A 51 2.85 6.65 -13.41
CA ALA A 51 4.01 6.08 -14.10
C ALA A 51 3.77 4.63 -14.57
N GLU A 52 2.97 3.87 -13.81
CA GLU A 52 2.56 2.52 -14.19
C GLU A 52 1.52 2.50 -15.32
N ASP A 53 0.94 3.66 -15.69
CA ASP A 53 -0.24 3.74 -16.56
C ASP A 53 -1.39 2.88 -15.99
N ALA A 54 -1.57 2.96 -14.67
CA ALA A 54 -2.46 2.09 -13.93
C ALA A 54 -3.92 2.39 -14.22
N LEU A 55 -4.71 1.36 -14.54
CA LEU A 55 -6.16 1.48 -14.51
C LEU A 55 -6.63 1.39 -13.06
N ILE A 56 -7.05 2.51 -12.47
CA ILE A 56 -7.57 2.55 -11.10
C ILE A 56 -9.05 2.16 -11.11
N ILE A 57 -9.41 1.16 -10.32
CA ILE A 57 -10.78 0.64 -10.20
C ILE A 57 -11.44 1.16 -8.93
N ASN A 58 -10.69 1.15 -7.82
CA ASN A 58 -11.16 1.66 -6.55
C ASN A 58 -10.01 2.24 -5.73
N LEU A 59 -10.29 3.31 -5.01
CA LEU A 59 -9.41 3.89 -4.00
C LEU A 59 -10.24 4.18 -2.76
N SER A 60 -9.82 3.65 -1.62
CA SER A 60 -10.47 3.86 -0.33
C SER A 60 -9.44 4.33 0.68
N LEU A 61 -9.72 5.46 1.34
CA LEU A 61 -8.86 6.05 2.34
C LEU A 61 -9.62 6.15 3.67
N SER A 62 -8.96 5.70 4.73
CA SER A 62 -9.35 5.86 6.12
C SER A 62 -8.13 6.31 6.92
N PRO A 63 -8.27 6.75 8.18
CA PRO A 63 -7.14 7.22 8.98
C PRO A 63 -5.99 6.21 9.11
N LYS A 64 -6.27 4.90 9.03
CA LYS A 64 -5.27 3.84 9.18
C LYS A 64 -5.09 2.94 7.94
N HIS A 65 -5.96 3.05 6.94
CA HIS A 65 -5.84 2.22 5.74
C HIS A 65 -5.98 3.03 4.46
N LEU A 66 -5.04 2.84 3.54
CA LEU A 66 -5.14 3.22 2.14
C LEU A 66 -5.24 1.93 1.33
N ILE A 67 -6.37 1.73 0.65
CA ILE A 67 -6.61 0.56 -0.20
C ILE A 67 -6.74 1.04 -1.64
N ILE A 68 -5.95 0.44 -2.52
CA ILE A 68 -5.89 0.75 -3.95
C ILE A 68 -6.16 -0.54 -4.71
N VAL A 69 -7.18 -0.53 -5.56
CA VAL A 69 -7.46 -1.61 -6.49
C VAL A 69 -7.16 -1.09 -7.88
N ALA A 70 -6.17 -1.68 -8.55
CA ALA A 70 -5.69 -1.22 -9.85
C ALA A 70 -5.30 -2.38 -10.76
N ALA A 71 -5.20 -2.13 -12.06
CA ALA A 71 -4.48 -2.99 -12.99
C ALA A 71 -3.08 -2.40 -13.21
N LEU A 72 -2.06 -3.12 -12.77
CA LEU A 72 -0.65 -2.73 -12.87
C LEU A 72 0.10 -3.70 -13.80
N LYS A 73 1.18 -3.22 -14.41
CA LYS A 73 2.12 -4.02 -15.22
C LYS A 73 2.83 -5.08 -14.36
N ASP A 74 3.47 -6.05 -15.01
CA ASP A 74 4.23 -7.09 -14.32
C ASP A 74 5.38 -6.51 -13.46
N ASP A 75 5.76 -7.25 -12.42
CA ASP A 75 6.88 -6.94 -11.51
C ASP A 75 6.83 -5.54 -10.85
N TRP A 76 5.63 -5.00 -10.64
CA TRP A 76 5.39 -3.65 -10.11
C TRP A 76 5.83 -3.45 -8.65
N ILE A 77 5.94 -4.52 -7.85
CA ILE A 77 6.23 -4.42 -6.40
C ILE A 77 7.57 -3.71 -6.13
N GLN A 78 8.63 -4.06 -6.88
CA GLN A 78 9.94 -3.42 -6.72
C GLN A 78 9.89 -1.93 -7.10
N ARG A 79 9.15 -1.59 -8.16
CA ARG A 79 8.99 -0.20 -8.61
C ARG A 79 8.17 0.61 -7.62
N PHE A 80 7.12 0.02 -7.06
CA PHE A 80 6.35 0.62 -5.97
C PHE A 80 7.27 0.91 -4.79
N GLN A 81 8.01 -0.11 -4.32
CA GLN A 81 8.97 0.04 -3.24
C GLN A 81 9.92 1.21 -3.51
N LEU A 82 10.57 1.29 -4.67
CA LEU A 82 11.45 2.42 -5.01
C LEU A 82 10.74 3.79 -5.04
N ALA A 83 9.48 3.85 -5.49
CA ALA A 83 8.73 5.09 -5.61
C ALA A 83 8.25 5.65 -4.25
N VAL A 84 8.02 4.79 -3.25
CA VAL A 84 7.53 5.20 -1.92
C VAL A 84 8.52 5.00 -0.76
N GLN A 85 9.55 4.16 -0.85
CA GLN A 85 10.36 3.67 0.30
C GLN A 85 11.30 4.66 1.01
N GLU A 86 11.31 5.96 0.74
CA GLU A 86 11.95 6.85 1.71
C GLU A 86 11.17 6.83 3.04
N GLY A 87 11.60 5.97 3.98
CA GLY A 87 11.07 5.85 5.34
C GLY A 87 10.08 4.71 5.63
N TRP A 88 9.85 3.75 4.72
CA TRP A 88 8.83 2.69 4.87
C TRP A 88 9.47 1.37 5.32
N GLN A 89 8.98 0.77 6.41
CA GLN A 89 9.45 -0.53 6.89
C GLN A 89 8.54 -1.66 6.36
N PRO A 90 9.09 -2.83 5.96
CA PRO A 90 8.27 -3.99 5.64
C PRO A 90 7.45 -4.42 6.86
N ALA A 91 6.18 -4.79 6.62
CA ALA A 91 5.27 -5.30 7.63
C ALA A 91 5.70 -6.68 8.17
#